data_AF-A0A2P7NQQ8-F1
#
_entry.id   AF-A0A2P7NQQ8-F1
#
_cell.length_a   1.000
_cell.length_b   1.000
_cell.length_c   1.000
_cell.angle_alpha   90.00
_cell.angle_beta   90.00
_cell.angle_gamma   90.00
#
_symmetry.space_group_name_H-M   'P 1'
#
loop_
_entity.id
_entity.type
_entity.pdbx_description
1 polymer ?
#
loop_
_entity_poly.entity_id
_entity_poly.type
_entity_poly.pdbx_seq_one_letter_code
_entity_poly.pdbx_strand_id
1 'polypeptide(L)'
;HRKIFMTMEAFERIRLREETIHEYELFLRKADASFASSEDKKADERAKGKQSGLMSVLLSKTGSAPYLEDLGVDSIVIDEAHMFKNSAETIDFKSAKFLSMAPAAKRGIDAQAKAWYIRGKSSLGDGVLLLTATPITNSPLEVYSMLSLSSGHERVNDMCLGIKGADDFMNIFVQKENQDDVTMDGVARTTDVFVGLNNVEVLRKAIEETASIKNADDVGEQIVVPDREDKASQVTLTGDIVSRLKLYKSAFRYAIDEITKKIPNRGSKDAFNEVSTHFGEEIDLIGHPFNLINKMTMLIADPELDQRATFYNFIQSQADKAKAVIDTFNAKKISEDRARPGPMTEESAIIGKKVVKDSSGDNYELLKIAVRARIIAGNRVVVDTIDPASQSTFEDMADKQGLDLDVSVPPKLAALLENFQNEQATPRGIDENGGVSSIVKQIIFCDILPLHNKIKRLLSRRAGVPSSAIAIITGKTNNSPDVI
;
A
#
# COMPACT_ATOMS: atom_id res chain seq x y z
N HIS A 1 19.66 -13.58 31.54
CA HIS A 1 18.37 -13.28 30.88
C HIS A 1 18.05 -14.36 29.87
N ARG A 2 16.89 -15.01 29.99
CA ARG A 2 16.39 -15.94 28.97
C ARG A 2 15.67 -15.10 27.91
N LYS A 3 15.97 -15.31 26.63
CA LYS A 3 15.34 -14.59 25.52
C LYS A 3 14.51 -15.58 24.70
N ILE A 4 13.34 -15.13 24.26
CA ILE A 4 12.48 -15.86 23.33
C ILE A 4 12.44 -15.04 22.05
N PHE A 5 12.86 -15.63 20.94
CA PHE A 5 12.74 -15.03 19.62
C PHE A 5 11.56 -15.67 18.90
N MET A 6 10.70 -14.84 18.32
CA MET A 6 9.53 -15.29 17.57
C MET A 6 9.20 -14.30 16.47
N THR A 7 8.54 -14.77 15.41
CA THR A 7 8.05 -13.88 14.35
C THR A 7 6.84 -13.08 14.83
N MET A 8 6.48 -12.02 14.11
CA MET A 8 5.28 -11.24 14.41
C MET A 8 4.01 -12.10 14.36
N GLU A 9 3.91 -13.03 13.41
CA GLU A 9 2.76 -13.93 13.28
C GLU A 9 2.67 -14.88 14.47
N ALA A 10 3.80 -15.33 15.00
CA ALA A 10 3.84 -16.13 16.22
C ALA A 10 3.42 -15.31 17.44
N PHE A 11 3.90 -14.06 17.55
CA PHE A 11 3.47 -13.14 18.61
C PHE A 11 1.96 -12.90 18.56
N GLU A 12 1.39 -12.66 17.37
CA GLU A 12 -0.05 -12.48 17.18
C GLU A 12 -0.86 -13.72 17.61
N ARG A 13 -0.33 -14.93 17.45
CA ARG A 13 -1.02 -16.17 17.89
C ARG A 13 -1.08 -16.35 19.41
N ILE A 14 -0.16 -15.75 20.17
CA ILE A 14 -0.17 -15.84 21.64
C ILE A 14 -1.48 -15.22 22.17
N ARG A 15 -2.10 -15.90 23.12
CA ARG A 15 -3.40 -15.53 23.69
C ARG A 15 -3.21 -14.81 25.03
N LEU A 16 -4.21 -14.02 25.41
CA LEU A 16 -4.39 -13.54 26.77
C LEU A 16 -5.54 -14.33 27.41
N ARG A 17 -5.52 -14.48 28.73
CA ARG A 17 -6.61 -15.08 29.48
C ARG A 17 -7.83 -14.16 29.47
N GLU A 18 -9.02 -14.74 29.60
CA GLU A 18 -10.26 -13.95 29.59
C GLU A 18 -10.30 -12.94 30.74
N GLU A 19 -9.75 -13.30 31.91
CA GLU A 19 -9.67 -12.38 33.05
C GLU A 19 -8.78 -11.17 32.72
N THR A 20 -7.61 -11.39 32.13
CA THR A 20 -6.68 -10.31 31.73
C THR A 20 -7.27 -9.42 30.64
N ILE A 21 -8.02 -10.00 29.68
CA ILE A 21 -8.73 -9.23 28.66
C ILE A 21 -9.81 -8.34 29.31
N HIS A 22 -10.55 -8.86 30.30
CA HIS A 22 -11.56 -8.09 31.00
C HIS A 22 -10.95 -6.96 31.85
N GLU A 23 -9.84 -7.21 32.55
CA GLU A 23 -9.11 -6.17 33.28
C GLU A 23 -8.59 -5.06 32.35
N TYR A 24 -8.11 -5.42 31.15
CA TYR A 24 -7.70 -4.45 30.13
C TYR A 24 -8.87 -3.60 29.64
N GLU A 25 -10.04 -4.22 29.44
CA GLU A 25 -11.27 -3.51 29.05
C GLU A 25 -11.70 -2.50 30.13
N LEU A 26 -11.68 -2.90 31.41
CA LEU A 26 -11.97 -2.03 32.54
C LEU A 26 -10.95 -0.89 32.68
N PHE A 27 -9.68 -1.14 32.37
CA PHE A 27 -8.65 -0.11 32.29
C PHE A 27 -8.97 0.92 31.20
N LEU A 28 -9.34 0.48 29.99
CA LEU A 28 -9.65 1.39 28.89
C LEU A 28 -10.85 2.29 29.19
N ARG A 29 -11.85 1.82 29.94
CA ARG A 29 -12.96 2.68 30.40
C ARG A 29 -12.50 3.90 31.21
N LYS A 30 -11.33 3.82 31.85
CA LYS A 30 -10.74 4.92 32.62
C LYS A 30 -9.80 5.77 31.77
N ALA A 31 -9.01 5.13 30.91
CA ALA A 31 -7.98 5.79 30.11
C ALA A 31 -8.50 6.45 28.82
N ASP A 32 -9.62 5.98 28.27
CA ASP A 32 -10.21 6.50 27.03
C ASP A 32 -11.71 6.77 27.26
N ALA A 33 -12.10 8.04 27.18
CA ALA A 33 -13.47 8.48 27.44
C ALA A 33 -14.49 7.83 26.49
N SER A 34 -14.06 7.43 25.28
CA SER A 34 -14.94 6.74 24.32
C SER A 34 -15.30 5.31 24.73
N PHE A 35 -14.62 4.73 25.73
CA PHE A 35 -14.99 3.46 26.36
C PHE A 35 -15.87 3.67 27.61
N ALA A 36 -15.98 4.88 28.15
CA ALA A 36 -16.74 5.14 29.36
C ALA A 36 -18.26 5.09 29.09
N SER A 37 -19.01 4.65 30.10
CA SER A 37 -20.48 4.70 30.05
C SER A 37 -20.97 6.14 30.03
N SER A 38 -22.06 6.38 29.31
CA SER A 38 -22.65 7.72 29.14
C SER A 38 -24.13 7.71 29.52
N GLU A 39 -24.62 8.83 30.05
CA GLU A 39 -26.07 9.05 30.24
C GLU A 39 -26.79 9.30 28.90
N ASP A 40 -26.07 9.81 27.90
CA ASP A 40 -26.58 9.90 26.54
C ASP A 40 -26.65 8.52 25.91
N LYS A 41 -27.86 8.08 25.56
CA LYS A 41 -28.11 6.74 25.01
C LYS A 41 -27.31 6.44 23.75
N LYS A 42 -27.13 7.42 22.85
CA LYS A 42 -26.40 7.20 21.60
C LYS A 42 -24.90 7.07 21.85
N ALA A 43 -24.36 7.90 22.73
CA ALA A 43 -22.96 7.79 23.15
C ALA A 43 -22.69 6.46 23.88
N ASP A 44 -23.62 6.04 24.75
CA ASP A 44 -23.49 4.76 25.47
C ASP A 44 -23.58 3.54 24.54
N GLU A 45 -24.45 3.57 23.53
CA GLU A 45 -24.49 2.54 22.48
C GLU A 45 -23.18 2.45 21.69
N ARG A 46 -22.56 3.60 21.36
CA ARG A 46 -21.25 3.62 20.67
C ARG A 46 -20.14 3.08 21.57
N ALA A 47 -20.10 3.46 22.84
CA ALA A 47 -19.12 2.96 23.80
C ALA A 47 -19.23 1.43 23.94
N LYS A 48 -20.45 0.89 24.10
CA LYS A 48 -20.71 -0.55 24.10
C LYS A 48 -20.29 -1.23 22.79
N GLY A 49 -20.51 -0.57 21.65
CA GLY A 49 -20.01 -1.00 20.35
C GLY A 49 -18.49 -1.16 20.34
N LYS A 50 -17.74 -0.13 20.79
CA LYS A 50 -16.27 -0.15 20.87
C LYS A 50 -15.77 -1.24 21.82
N GLN A 51 -16.39 -1.38 22.99
CA GLN A 51 -16.10 -2.43 23.98
C GLN A 51 -16.30 -3.83 23.37
N SER A 52 -17.45 -4.08 22.74
CA SER A 52 -17.74 -5.38 22.12
C SER A 52 -16.80 -5.69 20.95
N GLY A 53 -16.45 -4.68 20.15
CA GLY A 53 -15.45 -4.78 19.09
C GLY A 53 -14.09 -5.22 19.63
N LEU A 54 -13.58 -4.53 20.66
CA LEU A 54 -12.34 -4.88 21.36
C LEU A 54 -12.37 -6.34 21.86
N MET A 55 -13.41 -6.70 22.62
CA MET A 55 -13.56 -8.03 23.20
C MET A 55 -13.60 -9.10 22.11
N SER A 56 -14.33 -8.85 21.01
CA SER A 56 -14.41 -9.79 19.88
C SER A 56 -13.03 -10.06 19.26
N VAL A 57 -12.19 -9.04 19.12
CA VAL A 57 -10.84 -9.17 18.56
C VAL A 57 -9.98 -10.03 19.48
N LEU A 58 -9.94 -9.71 20.77
CA LEU A 58 -9.06 -10.38 21.74
C LEU A 58 -9.50 -11.82 22.05
N LEU A 59 -10.81 -12.09 22.09
CA LEU A 59 -11.38 -13.42 22.37
C LEU A 59 -11.47 -14.32 21.14
N SER A 60 -11.43 -13.78 19.91
CA SER A 60 -11.55 -14.58 18.68
C SER A 60 -10.40 -15.56 18.42
N LYS A 61 -9.32 -15.47 19.20
CA LYS A 61 -8.12 -16.28 19.01
C LYS A 61 -8.32 -17.71 19.47
N THR A 62 -8.37 -18.61 18.49
CA THR A 62 -8.48 -20.05 18.70
C THR A 62 -7.16 -20.76 18.39
N GLY A 63 -6.91 -21.90 19.03
CA GLY A 63 -5.71 -22.72 18.80
C GLY A 63 -4.97 -23.13 20.07
N SER A 64 -3.89 -23.90 19.89
CA SER A 64 -3.09 -24.48 20.97
C SER A 64 -1.93 -23.60 21.46
N ALA A 65 -1.90 -22.32 21.06
CA ALA A 65 -0.87 -21.38 21.51
C ALA A 65 -0.98 -21.15 23.03
N PRO A 66 0.16 -21.02 23.76
CA PRO A 66 0.14 -20.73 25.18
C PRO A 66 -0.46 -19.34 25.47
N TYR A 67 -0.88 -19.15 26.71
CA TYR A 67 -1.24 -17.84 27.25
C TYR A 67 0.05 -17.06 27.54
N LEU A 68 0.06 -15.74 27.27
CA LEU A 68 1.22 -14.88 27.53
C LEU A 68 1.63 -14.92 29.02
N GLU A 69 0.63 -15.02 29.88
CA GLU A 69 0.70 -15.15 31.33
C GLU A 69 1.56 -16.35 31.74
N ASP A 70 1.42 -17.48 31.04
CA ASP A 70 2.11 -18.73 31.35
C ASP A 70 3.58 -18.73 30.90
N LEU A 71 3.94 -17.84 29.97
CA LEU A 71 5.30 -17.74 29.44
C LEU A 71 6.28 -17.08 30.43
N GLY A 72 5.77 -16.41 31.46
CA GLY A 72 6.61 -15.70 32.44
C GLY A 72 7.41 -14.54 31.84
N VAL A 73 6.94 -13.97 30.72
CA VAL A 73 7.57 -12.81 30.08
C VAL A 73 7.32 -11.56 30.94
N ASP A 74 8.39 -10.82 31.17
CA ASP A 74 8.46 -9.56 31.94
C ASP A 74 8.81 -8.35 31.07
N SER A 75 9.34 -8.57 29.86
CA SER A 75 9.62 -7.51 28.88
C SER A 75 9.47 -8.01 27.44
N ILE A 76 9.03 -7.11 26.56
CA ILE A 76 8.90 -7.33 25.12
C ILE A 76 9.71 -6.27 24.37
N VAL A 77 10.50 -6.71 23.40
CA VAL A 77 11.12 -5.86 22.38
C VAL A 77 10.41 -6.15 21.05
N ILE A 78 9.87 -5.13 20.41
CA ILE A 78 9.15 -5.25 19.14
C ILE A 78 9.98 -4.59 18.05
N ASP A 79 10.53 -5.41 17.16
CA ASP A 79 11.15 -4.93 15.93
C ASP A 79 10.08 -4.57 14.89
N GLU A 80 10.38 -3.62 14.00
CA GLU A 80 9.46 -3.03 13.04
C GLU A 80 8.08 -2.66 13.62
N ALA A 81 8.11 -1.98 14.78
CA ALA A 81 6.92 -1.65 15.57
C ALA A 81 5.87 -0.82 14.81
N HIS A 82 6.24 -0.13 13.73
CA HIS A 82 5.31 0.58 12.85
C HIS A 82 4.23 -0.34 12.25
N MET A 83 4.42 -1.67 12.25
CA MET A 83 3.39 -2.64 11.88
C MET A 83 2.17 -2.65 12.82
N PHE A 84 2.28 -2.06 14.02
CA PHE A 84 1.20 -1.94 15.01
C PHE A 84 0.65 -0.51 15.16
N LYS A 85 1.06 0.43 14.29
CA LYS A 85 0.67 1.85 14.36
C LYS A 85 -0.84 2.13 14.29
N ASN A 86 -1.62 1.20 13.73
CA ASN A 86 -3.08 1.29 13.66
C ASN A 86 -3.71 0.51 14.83
N SER A 87 -3.57 1.01 16.06
CA SER A 87 -4.11 0.35 17.26
C SER A 87 -5.16 1.17 18.01
N ALA A 88 -5.35 2.44 17.65
CA ALA A 88 -6.37 3.31 18.21
C ALA A 88 -7.44 3.65 17.17
N GLU A 89 -8.62 4.01 17.66
CA GLU A 89 -9.77 4.43 16.85
C GLU A 89 -10.52 5.54 17.57
N THR A 90 -11.00 6.51 16.80
CA THR A 90 -11.84 7.62 17.26
C THR A 90 -13.32 7.31 17.01
N ILE A 91 -14.19 7.74 17.92
CA ILE A 91 -15.65 7.56 17.78
C ILE A 91 -16.37 8.87 17.48
N ASP A 92 -16.01 9.95 18.16
CA ASP A 92 -16.72 11.23 18.13
C ASP A 92 -15.99 12.30 17.31
N PHE A 93 -14.70 12.12 17.08
CA PHE A 93 -13.89 12.99 16.25
C PHE A 93 -14.42 13.01 14.80
N LYS A 94 -14.83 14.20 14.35
CA LYS A 94 -15.24 14.42 12.96
C LYS A 94 -14.00 14.56 12.09
N SER A 95 -13.75 13.62 11.20
CA SER A 95 -12.60 13.67 10.29
C SER A 95 -12.63 14.89 9.36
N ALA A 96 -11.49 15.17 8.73
CA ALA A 96 -11.30 16.23 7.74
C ALA A 96 -10.77 15.64 6.42
N LYS A 97 -10.93 16.37 5.32
CA LYS A 97 -10.34 16.02 4.04
C LYS A 97 -8.81 16.00 4.16
N PHE A 98 -8.18 15.05 3.46
CA PHE A 98 -6.74 14.75 3.52
C PHE A 98 -6.23 14.17 4.85
N LEU A 99 -7.08 14.02 5.87
CA LEU A 99 -6.73 13.30 7.09
C LEU A 99 -7.01 11.80 6.91
N SER A 100 -5.96 10.99 6.96
CA SER A 100 -6.09 9.53 6.92
C SER A 100 -6.60 9.02 8.27
N MET A 101 -7.72 8.29 8.25
CA MET A 101 -8.32 7.63 9.41
C MET A 101 -8.48 6.14 9.09
N ALA A 102 -7.39 5.38 9.25
CA ALA A 102 -7.43 3.94 9.06
C ALA A 102 -8.15 3.28 10.27
N PRO A 103 -9.03 2.28 10.06
CA PRO A 103 -9.59 1.50 11.15
C PRO A 103 -8.50 0.83 11.99
N ALA A 104 -8.77 0.61 13.27
CA ALA A 104 -7.87 -0.11 14.14
C ALA A 104 -7.67 -1.55 13.64
N ALA A 105 -6.41 -1.94 13.46
CA ALA A 105 -6.05 -3.27 13.01
C ALA A 105 -6.09 -4.26 14.19
N LYS A 106 -6.63 -5.46 13.96
CA LYS A 106 -6.71 -6.53 14.97
C LYS A 106 -5.36 -6.80 15.65
N ARG A 107 -4.29 -6.83 14.86
CA ARG A 107 -2.91 -7.00 15.36
C ARG A 107 -2.46 -5.88 16.28
N GLY A 108 -2.84 -4.64 16.01
CA GLY A 108 -2.49 -3.47 16.81
C GLY A 108 -3.22 -3.48 18.15
N ILE A 109 -4.53 -3.75 18.12
CA ILE A 109 -5.37 -3.92 19.32
C ILE A 109 -4.79 -5.01 20.24
N ASP A 110 -4.43 -6.15 19.67
CA ASP A 110 -3.81 -7.25 20.40
C ASP A 110 -2.46 -6.87 21.02
N ALA A 111 -1.59 -6.21 20.26
CA ALA A 111 -0.30 -5.75 20.75
C ALA A 111 -0.47 -4.76 21.92
N GLN A 112 -1.46 -3.87 21.88
CA GLN A 112 -1.75 -2.95 22.98
C GLN A 112 -2.17 -3.67 24.26
N ALA A 113 -3.04 -4.67 24.16
CA ALA A 113 -3.49 -5.45 25.32
C ALA A 113 -2.32 -6.21 25.96
N LYS A 114 -1.47 -6.85 25.15
CA LYS A 114 -0.27 -7.55 25.62
C LYS A 114 0.76 -6.61 26.23
N ALA A 115 1.00 -5.46 25.58
CA ALA A 115 1.91 -4.44 26.08
C ALA A 115 1.43 -3.86 27.41
N TRP A 116 0.11 -3.62 27.55
CA TRP A 116 -0.50 -3.22 28.81
C TRP A 116 -0.29 -4.27 29.91
N TYR A 117 -0.53 -5.55 29.63
CA TYR A 117 -0.32 -6.63 30.60
C TYR A 117 1.14 -6.70 31.07
N ILE A 118 2.11 -6.60 30.14
CA ILE A 118 3.53 -6.62 30.48
C ILE A 118 3.93 -5.41 31.32
N ARG A 119 3.49 -4.20 30.93
CA ARG A 119 3.73 -2.99 31.73
C ARG A 119 3.17 -3.11 33.14
N GLY A 120 1.98 -3.69 33.28
CA GLY A 120 1.33 -3.90 34.58
C GLY A 120 2.09 -4.81 35.54
N LYS A 121 3.06 -5.61 35.05
CA LYS A 121 3.94 -6.42 35.91
C LYS A 121 5.06 -5.61 36.55
N SER A 122 5.36 -4.44 36.02
CA SER A 122 6.39 -3.54 36.55
C SER A 122 5.76 -2.42 37.37
N SER A 123 6.33 -2.14 38.53
CA SER A 123 5.94 -0.98 39.35
C SER A 123 6.16 0.37 38.64
N LEU A 124 7.02 0.39 37.62
CA LEU A 124 7.31 1.58 36.83
C LEU A 124 6.42 1.72 35.60
N GLY A 125 5.59 0.70 35.30
CA GLY A 125 4.82 0.66 34.06
C GLY A 125 5.68 0.55 32.79
N ASP A 126 6.86 -0.06 32.90
CA ASP A 126 7.83 -0.24 31.80
C ASP A 126 7.87 -1.70 31.31
N GLY A 127 8.85 -2.05 30.45
CA GLY A 127 9.03 -3.40 29.94
C GLY A 127 8.66 -3.58 28.47
N VAL A 128 8.18 -2.53 27.78
CA VAL A 128 7.93 -2.56 26.34
C VAL A 128 8.89 -1.62 25.62
N LEU A 129 9.66 -2.17 24.68
CA LEU A 129 10.60 -1.41 23.85
C LEU A 129 10.23 -1.57 22.38
N LEU A 130 10.04 -0.46 21.68
CA LEU A 130 9.73 -0.43 20.26
C LEU A 130 10.99 -0.06 19.46
N LEU A 131 11.28 -0.83 18.40
CA LEU A 131 12.30 -0.52 17.41
C LEU A 131 11.60 -0.29 16.07
N THR A 132 11.87 0.85 15.44
CA THR A 132 11.33 1.18 14.12
C THR A 132 12.13 2.31 13.49
N ALA A 133 12.37 2.22 12.18
CA ALA A 133 12.95 3.32 11.41
C ALA A 133 11.93 4.45 11.14
N THR A 134 10.64 4.14 11.16
CA THR A 134 9.55 5.07 10.79
C THR A 134 8.44 5.05 11.85
N PRO A 135 8.61 5.75 12.99
CA PRO A 135 7.64 5.71 14.08
C PRO A 135 6.31 6.38 13.73
N ILE A 136 6.30 7.28 12.75
CA ILE A 136 5.12 8.05 12.32
C ILE A 136 5.08 8.01 10.80
N THR A 137 3.91 7.73 10.20
CA THR A 137 3.81 7.65 8.74
C THR A 137 2.76 8.57 8.13
N ASN A 138 1.49 8.46 8.52
CA ASN A 138 0.37 8.92 7.68
C ASN A 138 -0.75 9.65 8.45
N SER A 139 -0.77 9.60 9.78
CA SER A 139 -1.85 10.22 10.56
C SER A 139 -1.40 10.61 11.98
N PRO A 140 -1.89 11.73 12.52
CA PRO A 140 -1.68 12.08 13.94
C PRO A 140 -2.15 10.97 14.90
N LEU A 141 -3.18 10.21 14.53
CA LEU A 141 -3.68 9.09 15.33
C LEU A 141 -2.66 7.95 15.49
N GLU A 142 -1.78 7.77 14.49
CA GLU A 142 -0.68 6.79 14.58
C GLU A 142 0.32 7.20 15.66
N VAL A 143 0.51 8.50 15.90
CA VAL A 143 1.40 9.00 16.97
C VAL A 143 0.85 8.60 18.32
N TYR A 144 -0.44 8.85 18.57
CA TYR A 144 -1.10 8.42 19.81
C TYR A 144 -1.01 6.89 20.00
N SER A 145 -1.26 6.13 18.94
CA SER A 145 -1.19 4.67 18.95
C SER A 145 0.21 4.17 19.33
N MET A 146 1.26 4.68 18.67
CA MET A 146 2.64 4.26 18.89
C MET A 146 3.17 4.69 20.25
N LEU A 147 2.87 5.92 20.69
CA LEU A 147 3.21 6.39 22.03
C LEU A 147 2.52 5.53 23.09
N SER A 148 1.24 5.21 22.91
CA SER A 148 0.48 4.39 23.87
C SER A 148 0.99 2.94 23.88
N LEU A 149 1.44 2.44 22.72
CA LEU A 149 2.04 1.10 22.61
C LEU A 149 3.38 1.02 23.36
N SER A 150 4.17 2.10 23.36
CA SER A 150 5.43 2.17 24.07
C SER A 150 5.23 2.44 25.57
N SER A 151 4.62 3.58 25.89
CA SER A 151 4.61 4.18 27.24
C SER A 151 3.31 3.96 28.01
N GLY A 152 2.26 3.41 27.37
CA GLY A 152 0.94 3.21 27.97
C GLY A 152 0.02 4.43 27.88
N HIS A 153 -1.29 4.17 27.80
CA HIS A 153 -2.30 5.22 27.56
C HIS A 153 -2.30 6.31 28.65
N GLU A 154 -2.20 5.96 29.93
CA GLU A 154 -2.22 6.95 31.04
C GLU A 154 -1.05 7.94 30.93
N ARG A 155 0.17 7.44 30.70
CA ARG A 155 1.35 8.31 30.56
C ARG A 155 1.26 9.21 29.34
N VAL A 156 0.78 8.68 28.21
CA VAL A 156 0.56 9.48 27.00
C VAL A 156 -0.51 10.54 27.24
N ASN A 157 -1.58 10.17 27.90
CA ASN A 157 -2.66 11.08 28.23
C ASN A 157 -2.16 12.26 29.08
N ASP A 158 -1.34 11.98 30.09
CA ASP A 158 -0.72 13.00 30.95
C ASP A 158 0.26 13.90 30.17
N MET A 159 1.17 13.32 29.38
CA MET A 159 2.13 14.07 28.56
C MET A 159 1.45 14.97 27.52
N CYS A 160 0.26 14.59 27.05
CA CYS A 160 -0.48 15.25 25.99
C CYS A 160 -1.60 16.16 26.51
N LEU A 161 -1.38 16.90 27.60
CA LEU A 161 -2.32 17.86 28.20
C LEU A 161 -3.51 17.23 28.94
N GLY A 162 -3.34 16.03 29.50
CA GLY A 162 -4.38 15.37 30.31
C GLY A 162 -5.58 14.90 29.48
N ILE A 163 -5.35 14.58 28.21
CA ILE A 163 -6.37 14.02 27.31
C ILE A 163 -6.94 12.71 27.82
N LYS A 164 -8.12 12.32 27.35
CA LYS A 164 -8.74 11.03 27.69
C LYS A 164 -9.04 10.22 26.44
N GLY A 165 -7.98 9.70 25.82
CA GLY A 165 -8.10 8.80 24.68
C GLY A 165 -7.85 9.46 23.33
N ALA A 166 -8.13 8.68 22.28
CA ALA A 166 -7.83 9.05 20.90
C ALA A 166 -8.66 10.25 20.39
N ASP A 167 -9.92 10.36 20.78
CA ASP A 167 -10.81 11.46 20.35
C ASP A 167 -10.29 12.82 20.85
N ASP A 168 -9.94 12.90 22.14
CA ASP A 168 -9.35 14.12 22.74
C ASP A 168 -8.01 14.47 22.10
N PHE A 169 -7.14 13.48 21.91
CA PHE A 169 -5.86 13.67 21.22
C PHE A 169 -6.10 14.31 19.85
N MET A 170 -7.01 13.74 19.05
CA MET A 170 -7.28 14.25 17.71
C MET A 170 -7.90 15.65 17.75
N ASN A 171 -8.77 15.96 18.71
CA ASN A 171 -9.33 17.30 18.86
C ASN A 171 -8.28 18.36 19.24
N ILE A 172 -7.28 18.01 20.06
CA ILE A 172 -6.25 18.95 20.55
C ILE A 172 -5.13 19.15 19.55
N PHE A 173 -4.70 18.09 18.84
CA PHE A 173 -3.52 18.15 17.99
C PHE A 173 -3.85 18.34 16.50
N VAL A 174 -5.08 18.12 16.04
CA VAL A 174 -5.42 18.30 14.61
C VAL A 174 -5.90 19.72 14.34
N GLN A 175 -5.24 20.42 13.42
CA GLN A 175 -5.70 21.70 12.88
C GLN A 175 -6.55 21.48 11.63
N LYS A 176 -7.75 22.07 11.62
CA LYS A 176 -8.68 22.02 10.50
C LYS A 176 -9.03 23.44 10.07
N GLU A 177 -9.15 23.65 8.77
CA GLU A 177 -9.67 24.89 8.19
C GLU A 177 -10.81 24.59 7.23
N ASN A 178 -11.81 25.46 7.20
CA ASN A 178 -12.86 25.41 6.19
C ASN A 178 -12.31 26.00 4.90
N GLN A 179 -12.14 25.16 3.87
CA GLN A 179 -11.67 25.60 2.56
C GLN A 179 -12.67 25.24 1.47
N ASP A 180 -12.82 26.13 0.51
CA ASP A 180 -13.56 25.86 -0.71
C ASP A 180 -12.69 25.00 -1.62
N ASP A 181 -12.99 23.70 -1.63
CA ASP A 181 -12.21 22.73 -2.37
C ASP A 181 -13.01 22.22 -3.57
N VAL A 182 -12.34 22.18 -4.72
CA VAL A 182 -12.87 21.58 -5.94
C VAL A 182 -12.67 20.07 -5.82
N THR A 183 -13.74 19.37 -5.46
CA THR A 183 -13.73 17.92 -5.37
C THR A 183 -13.39 17.30 -6.73
N MET A 184 -13.12 15.99 -6.79
CA MET A 184 -12.84 15.28 -8.06
C MET A 184 -13.96 15.44 -9.11
N ASP A 185 -15.11 16.03 -8.73
CA ASP A 185 -16.25 16.46 -9.56
C ASP A 185 -16.03 17.72 -10.39
N GLY A 186 -15.06 18.56 -10.03
CA GLY A 186 -15.07 19.95 -10.48
C GLY A 186 -16.07 20.86 -9.74
N VAL A 187 -16.63 20.42 -8.60
CA VAL A 187 -17.57 21.24 -7.81
C VAL A 187 -16.91 21.77 -6.55
N ALA A 188 -16.98 23.08 -6.36
CA ALA A 188 -16.55 23.74 -5.14
C ALA A 188 -17.48 23.34 -3.98
N ARG A 189 -16.91 22.76 -2.92
CA ARG A 189 -17.59 22.55 -1.65
C ARG A 189 -16.72 23.07 -0.53
N THR A 190 -17.33 23.84 0.37
CA THR A 190 -16.70 24.16 1.65
C THR A 190 -16.58 22.87 2.46
N THR A 191 -15.34 22.47 2.74
CA THR A 191 -15.03 21.23 3.45
C THR A 191 -13.98 21.52 4.51
N ASP A 192 -14.09 20.88 5.67
CA ASP A 192 -13.01 20.88 6.66
C ASP A 192 -11.80 20.15 6.07
N VAL A 193 -10.69 20.86 5.91
CA VAL A 193 -9.41 20.37 5.38
C VAL A 193 -8.42 20.28 6.52
N PHE A 194 -7.71 19.16 6.61
CA PHE A 194 -6.55 19.03 7.49
C PHE A 194 -5.41 19.88 6.95
N VAL A 195 -4.99 20.88 7.73
CA VAL A 195 -3.95 21.84 7.32
C VAL A 195 -2.66 21.72 8.12
N GLY A 196 -2.69 21.03 9.27
CA GLY A 196 -1.53 20.93 10.13
C GLY A 196 -1.82 20.41 11.52
N LEU A 197 -0.84 20.56 12.39
CA LEU A 197 -0.92 20.14 13.79
C LEU A 197 -0.94 21.37 14.71
N ASN A 198 -1.84 21.34 15.69
CA ASN A 198 -1.81 22.26 16.83
C ASN A 198 -0.89 21.69 17.92
N ASN A 199 -0.43 22.55 18.84
CA ASN A 199 0.32 22.13 20.04
C ASN A 199 1.58 21.29 19.75
N VAL A 200 2.26 21.56 18.63
CA VAL A 200 3.40 20.76 18.12
C VAL A 200 4.53 20.65 19.14
N GLU A 201 4.78 21.68 19.95
CA GLU A 201 5.82 21.64 20.98
C GLU A 201 5.54 20.58 22.05
N VAL A 202 4.28 20.45 22.48
CA VAL A 202 3.87 19.41 23.44
C VAL A 202 4.04 18.02 22.82
N LEU A 203 3.63 17.87 21.56
CA LEU A 203 3.77 16.61 20.85
C LEU A 203 5.23 16.21 20.67
N ARG A 204 6.07 17.17 20.29
CA ARG A 204 7.52 16.99 20.14
C ARG A 204 8.14 16.53 21.46
N LYS A 205 7.80 17.20 22.57
CA LYS A 205 8.29 16.84 23.90
C LYS A 205 7.86 15.42 24.31
N ALA A 206 6.60 15.05 24.08
CA ALA A 206 6.11 13.69 24.37
C ALA A 206 6.87 12.61 23.58
N ILE A 207 7.23 12.90 22.33
CA ILE A 207 8.05 12.02 21.49
C ILE A 207 9.50 11.96 22.02
N GLU A 208 10.13 13.10 22.29
CA GLU A 208 11.51 13.17 22.80
C GLU A 208 11.68 12.49 24.17
N GLU A 209 10.67 12.55 25.03
CA GLU A 209 10.66 11.85 26.32
C GLU A 209 10.49 10.32 26.18
N THR A 210 9.89 9.85 25.07
CA THR A 210 9.57 8.43 24.85
C THR A 210 10.58 7.73 23.93
N ALA A 211 11.14 8.45 22.96
CA ALA A 211 11.90 7.86 21.87
C ALA A 211 13.31 8.46 21.78
N SER A 212 14.31 7.59 21.61
CA SER A 212 15.64 8.00 21.17
C SER A 212 15.68 7.92 19.64
N ILE A 213 15.58 9.07 18.99
CA ILE A 213 15.64 9.18 17.52
C ILE A 213 17.06 9.63 17.17
N LYS A 214 17.71 8.87 16.27
CA LYS A 214 19.04 9.17 15.75
C LYS A 214 19.00 9.27 14.24
N ASN A 215 19.57 10.33 13.70
CA ASN A 215 19.76 10.49 12.26
C ASN A 215 21.20 10.13 11.85
N ALA A 216 21.52 10.23 10.57
CA ALA A 216 22.86 9.96 10.06
C ALA A 216 23.91 10.92 10.66
N ASP A 217 23.54 12.18 10.87
CA ASP A 217 24.44 13.20 11.41
C ASP A 217 24.87 12.87 12.85
N ASP A 218 23.98 12.28 13.65
CA ASP A 218 24.25 11.84 15.03
C ASP A 218 25.29 10.71 15.12
N VAL A 219 25.52 9.97 14.01
CA VAL A 219 26.44 8.82 13.93
C VAL A 219 27.63 9.08 12.98
N GLY A 220 27.82 10.34 12.57
CA GLY A 220 28.59 10.76 11.38
C GLY A 220 30.06 10.36 11.26
N GLU A 221 30.72 9.85 12.32
CA GLU A 221 32.08 9.29 12.20
C GLU A 221 32.11 7.81 11.81
N GLN A 222 30.99 7.09 11.98
CA GLN A 222 30.90 5.65 11.76
C GLN A 222 30.26 5.29 10.41
N ILE A 223 29.53 6.22 9.80
CA ILE A 223 28.77 5.97 8.57
C ILE A 223 28.97 7.16 7.63
N VAL A 224 29.46 6.88 6.42
CA VAL A 224 29.50 7.85 5.33
C VAL A 224 28.16 7.78 4.59
N VAL A 225 27.33 8.82 4.74
CA VAL A 225 26.12 8.99 3.94
C VAL A 225 26.44 9.91 2.77
N PRO A 226 26.35 9.44 1.51
CA PRO A 226 26.60 10.29 0.35
C PRO A 226 25.57 11.42 0.25
N ASP A 227 26.00 12.58 -0.23
CA ASP A 227 25.07 13.67 -0.55
C ASP A 227 24.02 13.20 -1.55
N ARG A 228 22.76 13.50 -1.24
CA ARG A 228 21.62 13.17 -2.08
C ARG A 228 21.06 14.42 -2.71
N GLU A 229 21.15 14.52 -4.04
CA GLU A 229 20.46 15.55 -4.80
C GLU A 229 19.08 15.02 -5.25
N ASP A 230 18.01 15.61 -4.72
CA ASP A 230 16.65 15.32 -5.14
C ASP A 230 16.30 16.11 -6.41
N LYS A 231 16.22 15.40 -7.55
CA LYS A 231 15.83 15.96 -8.84
C LYS A 231 14.38 15.60 -9.18
N ALA A 232 13.48 16.58 -9.13
CA ALA A 232 12.11 16.42 -9.60
C ALA A 232 12.03 16.58 -11.13
N SER A 233 11.60 15.53 -11.84
CA SER A 233 11.34 15.58 -13.29
C SER A 233 9.86 15.80 -13.58
N GLN A 234 9.53 16.90 -14.26
CA GLN A 234 8.17 17.11 -14.78
C GLN A 234 7.99 16.35 -16.09
N VAL A 235 6.91 15.58 -16.19
CA VAL A 235 6.58 14.78 -17.38
C VAL A 235 5.26 15.28 -17.95
N THR A 236 5.30 15.76 -19.20
CA THR A 236 4.09 16.17 -19.92
C THR A 236 3.39 14.94 -20.50
N LEU A 237 2.13 14.75 -20.14
CA LEU A 237 1.29 13.70 -20.71
C LEU A 237 0.83 14.09 -22.12
N THR A 238 0.68 13.09 -22.99
CA THR A 238 0.17 13.28 -24.34
C THR A 238 -1.34 13.58 -24.34
N GLY A 239 -1.83 14.20 -25.42
CA GLY A 239 -3.24 14.61 -25.53
C GLY A 239 -4.24 13.45 -25.45
N ASP A 240 -3.86 12.27 -25.94
CA ASP A 240 -4.64 11.04 -25.84
C ASP A 240 -4.78 10.55 -24.39
N ILE A 241 -3.67 10.53 -23.63
CA ILE A 241 -3.69 10.19 -22.20
C ILE A 241 -4.59 11.17 -21.43
N VAL A 242 -4.43 12.47 -21.67
CA VAL A 242 -5.25 13.50 -21.01
C VAL A 242 -6.73 13.33 -21.35
N SER A 243 -7.06 13.00 -22.60
CA SER A 243 -8.44 12.76 -23.03
C SER A 243 -9.04 11.54 -22.35
N ARG A 244 -8.27 10.44 -22.25
CA ARG A 244 -8.69 9.22 -21.56
C ARG A 244 -8.86 9.42 -20.04
N LEU A 245 -8.01 10.23 -19.40
CA LEU A 245 -8.19 10.64 -18.01
C LEU A 245 -9.48 11.44 -17.79
N LYS A 246 -9.83 12.34 -18.73
CA LYS A 246 -11.09 13.09 -18.68
C LYS A 246 -12.29 12.15 -18.83
N LEU A 247 -12.23 11.17 -19.74
CA LEU A 247 -13.25 10.14 -19.90
C LEU A 247 -13.51 9.41 -18.57
N TYR A 248 -12.46 8.98 -17.87
CA TYR A 248 -12.58 8.27 -16.58
C TYR A 248 -13.21 9.13 -15.49
N LYS A 249 -12.85 10.41 -15.42
CA LYS A 249 -13.48 11.36 -14.48
C LYS A 249 -14.97 11.52 -14.80
N SER A 250 -15.34 11.64 -16.08
CA SER A 250 -16.74 11.79 -16.50
C SER A 250 -17.58 10.53 -16.26
N ALA A 251 -17.01 9.34 -16.47
CA ALA A 251 -17.65 8.06 -16.19
C ALA A 251 -17.86 7.84 -14.69
N PHE A 252 -16.83 8.08 -13.88
CA PHE A 252 -16.93 8.05 -12.41
C PHE A 252 -17.98 9.04 -11.89
N ARG A 253 -18.00 10.26 -12.43
CA ARG A 253 -18.98 11.28 -12.07
C ARG A 253 -20.40 10.81 -12.35
N TYR A 254 -20.61 10.21 -13.52
CA TYR A 254 -21.91 9.69 -13.91
C TYR A 254 -22.36 8.60 -12.93
N ALA A 255 -21.48 7.62 -12.66
CA ALA A 255 -21.78 6.52 -11.75
C ALA A 255 -22.11 7.00 -10.33
N ILE A 256 -21.29 7.87 -9.73
CA ILE A 256 -21.54 8.40 -8.38
C ILE A 256 -22.87 9.18 -8.32
N ASP A 257 -23.12 10.06 -9.29
CA ASP A 257 -24.33 10.87 -9.27
C ASP A 257 -25.58 9.98 -9.48
N GLU A 258 -25.48 8.91 -10.26
CA GLU A 258 -26.57 7.92 -10.42
C GLU A 258 -26.82 7.13 -9.14
N ILE A 259 -25.76 6.58 -8.51
CA ILE A 259 -25.84 5.82 -7.24
C ILE A 259 -26.43 6.69 -6.13
N THR A 260 -26.00 7.96 -6.06
CA THR A 260 -26.47 8.92 -5.05
C THR A 260 -27.78 9.62 -5.43
N LYS A 261 -28.38 9.27 -6.59
CA LYS A 261 -29.62 9.84 -7.12
C LYS A 261 -29.59 11.37 -7.22
N LYS A 262 -28.44 11.94 -7.57
CA LYS A 262 -28.23 13.38 -7.72
C LYS A 262 -28.75 13.87 -9.06
N ILE A 263 -29.58 14.91 -9.04
CA ILE A 263 -30.21 15.51 -10.23
C ILE A 263 -29.84 17.00 -10.32
N PRO A 264 -29.36 17.52 -11.47
CA PRO A 264 -29.00 16.76 -12.67
C PRO A 264 -27.73 15.93 -12.46
N ASN A 265 -27.62 14.80 -13.16
CA ASN A 265 -26.38 14.02 -13.21
C ASN A 265 -25.30 14.85 -13.94
N ARG A 266 -24.16 15.07 -13.27
CA ARG A 266 -23.08 15.95 -13.78
C ARG A 266 -22.05 15.20 -14.63
N GLY A 267 -22.21 13.89 -14.79
CA GLY A 267 -21.30 13.05 -15.55
C GLY A 267 -21.71 12.92 -17.02
N SER A 268 -21.01 12.04 -17.73
CA SER A 268 -21.38 11.67 -19.10
C SER A 268 -21.80 10.20 -19.13
N LYS A 269 -23.04 9.95 -19.60
CA LYS A 269 -23.56 8.60 -19.81
C LYS A 269 -22.77 7.86 -20.89
N ASP A 270 -22.34 8.56 -21.94
CA ASP A 270 -21.53 7.97 -23.00
C ASP A 270 -20.15 7.56 -22.47
N ALA A 271 -19.53 8.41 -21.65
CA ALA A 271 -18.27 8.07 -21.00
C ALA A 271 -18.41 6.86 -20.07
N PHE A 272 -19.52 6.80 -19.31
CA PHE A 272 -19.83 5.65 -18.49
C PHE A 272 -19.97 4.36 -19.31
N ASN A 273 -20.75 4.39 -20.40
CA ASN A 273 -20.95 3.23 -21.26
C ASN A 273 -19.63 2.76 -21.88
N GLU A 274 -18.78 3.69 -22.32
CA GLU A 274 -17.47 3.37 -22.89
C GLU A 274 -16.56 2.69 -21.85
N VAL A 275 -16.46 3.24 -20.64
CA VAL A 275 -15.62 2.68 -19.57
C VAL A 275 -16.16 1.33 -19.09
N SER A 276 -17.48 1.22 -18.92
CA SER A 276 -18.15 -0.02 -18.54
C SER A 276 -17.90 -1.12 -19.56
N THR A 277 -18.02 -0.81 -20.85
CA THR A 277 -17.76 -1.77 -21.94
C THR A 277 -16.29 -2.14 -22.01
N HIS A 278 -15.39 -1.15 -21.92
CA HIS A 278 -13.94 -1.37 -22.06
C HIS A 278 -13.40 -2.30 -20.96
N PHE A 279 -13.84 -2.12 -19.71
CA PHE A 279 -13.33 -2.91 -18.58
C PHE A 279 -14.26 -4.02 -18.10
N GLY A 280 -15.49 -4.12 -18.60
CA GLY A 280 -16.51 -5.03 -18.03
C GLY A 280 -16.85 -4.65 -16.58
N GLU A 281 -17.08 -3.37 -16.32
CA GLU A 281 -17.30 -2.84 -14.97
C GLU A 281 -18.73 -2.36 -14.76
N GLU A 282 -19.30 -2.78 -13.64
CA GLU A 282 -20.61 -2.34 -13.16
C GLU A 282 -20.53 -0.93 -12.55
N ILE A 283 -21.70 -0.31 -12.40
CA ILE A 283 -21.83 1.07 -11.95
C ILE A 283 -21.22 1.32 -10.57
N ASP A 284 -21.41 0.41 -9.62
CA ASP A 284 -20.88 0.55 -8.25
C ASP A 284 -19.36 0.60 -8.25
N LEU A 285 -18.72 -0.19 -9.12
CA LEU A 285 -17.28 -0.21 -9.21
C LEU A 285 -16.73 1.01 -9.96
N ILE A 286 -17.37 1.43 -11.06
CA ILE A 286 -16.99 2.67 -11.75
C ILE A 286 -17.15 3.88 -10.82
N GLY A 287 -18.17 3.86 -9.96
CA GLY A 287 -18.39 4.86 -8.92
C GLY A 287 -17.42 4.77 -7.74
N HIS A 288 -16.59 3.73 -7.63
CA HIS A 288 -15.68 3.59 -6.50
C HIS A 288 -14.39 4.42 -6.69
N PRO A 289 -14.01 5.31 -5.76
CA PRO A 289 -12.89 6.25 -5.94
C PRO A 289 -11.54 5.54 -6.12
N PHE A 290 -11.28 4.46 -5.39
CA PHE A 290 -10.03 3.70 -5.55
C PHE A 290 -9.95 2.99 -6.91
N ASN A 291 -11.09 2.63 -7.50
CA ASN A 291 -11.11 2.03 -8.83
C ASN A 291 -10.70 3.06 -9.90
N LEU A 292 -11.16 4.31 -9.77
CA LEU A 292 -10.73 5.43 -10.60
C LEU A 292 -9.23 5.72 -10.43
N ILE A 293 -8.75 5.85 -9.18
CA ILE A 293 -7.34 6.13 -8.87
C ILE A 293 -6.43 5.06 -9.47
N ASN A 294 -6.78 3.79 -9.33
CA ASN A 294 -6.01 2.68 -9.89
C ASN A 294 -5.91 2.74 -11.42
N LYS A 295 -7.01 3.05 -12.13
CA LYS A 295 -6.99 3.23 -13.60
C LYS A 295 -6.12 4.40 -14.01
N MET A 296 -6.29 5.54 -13.37
CA MET A 296 -5.50 6.73 -13.66
C MET A 296 -4.00 6.48 -13.43
N THR A 297 -3.65 5.82 -12.32
CA THR A 297 -2.27 5.48 -11.98
C THR A 297 -1.62 4.62 -13.05
N MET A 298 -2.31 3.57 -13.52
CA MET A 298 -1.81 2.70 -14.58
C MET A 298 -1.68 3.43 -15.92
N LEU A 299 -2.70 4.18 -16.32
CA LEU A 299 -2.69 4.94 -17.58
C LEU A 299 -1.58 6.00 -17.62
N ILE A 300 -1.34 6.70 -16.50
CA ILE A 300 -0.27 7.69 -16.37
C ILE A 300 1.11 7.03 -16.44
N ALA A 301 1.26 5.85 -15.85
CA ALA A 301 2.53 5.14 -15.87
C ALA A 301 2.85 4.58 -17.26
N ASP A 302 1.85 3.97 -17.91
CA ASP A 302 1.95 3.42 -19.24
C ASP A 302 0.54 3.24 -19.88
N PRO A 303 0.26 3.89 -21.02
CA PRO A 303 -1.04 3.78 -21.68
C PRO A 303 -1.44 2.36 -22.08
N GLU A 304 -0.48 1.45 -22.25
CA GLU A 304 -0.77 0.06 -22.61
C GLU A 304 -1.38 -0.74 -21.45
N LEU A 305 -1.12 -0.35 -20.21
CA LEU A 305 -1.73 -1.00 -19.04
C LEU A 305 -3.25 -0.78 -19.01
N ASP A 306 -3.76 0.22 -19.74
CA ASP A 306 -5.18 0.44 -19.97
C ASP A 306 -5.87 -0.74 -20.66
N GLN A 307 -5.11 -1.53 -21.41
CA GLN A 307 -5.59 -2.71 -22.14
C GLN A 307 -5.55 -3.98 -21.28
N ARG A 308 -5.05 -3.90 -20.03
CA ARG A 308 -4.85 -5.06 -19.12
C ARG A 308 -4.04 -6.19 -19.75
N ALA A 309 -3.08 -5.83 -20.60
CA ALA A 309 -2.25 -6.75 -21.33
C ALA A 309 -0.83 -6.20 -21.48
N THR A 310 0.09 -7.08 -21.88
CA THR A 310 1.49 -6.75 -22.14
C THR A 310 1.73 -6.75 -23.64
N PHE A 311 2.50 -5.78 -24.13
CA PHE A 311 2.76 -5.63 -25.56
C PHE A 311 4.26 -5.61 -25.84
N TYR A 312 4.63 -6.29 -26.92
CA TYR A 312 5.99 -6.31 -27.43
C TYR A 312 5.99 -6.03 -28.93
N ASN A 313 6.99 -5.30 -29.40
CA ASN A 313 7.31 -5.18 -30.81
C ASN A 313 8.40 -6.19 -31.15
N PHE A 314 8.41 -6.70 -32.38
CA PHE A 314 9.49 -7.54 -32.89
C PHE A 314 9.90 -7.06 -34.29
N ILE A 315 11.06 -7.50 -34.78
CA ILE A 315 11.51 -7.12 -36.13
C ILE A 315 10.74 -7.95 -37.17
N GLN A 316 10.24 -7.33 -38.24
CA GLN A 316 9.43 -8.01 -39.26
C GLN A 316 10.09 -9.27 -39.84
N SER A 317 11.42 -9.28 -39.98
CA SER A 317 12.20 -10.45 -40.43
C SER A 317 12.18 -11.63 -39.47
N GLN A 318 11.70 -11.45 -38.24
CA GLN A 318 11.56 -12.47 -37.21
C GLN A 318 10.10 -12.92 -37.00
N ALA A 319 9.20 -12.63 -37.95
CA ALA A 319 7.79 -13.00 -37.85
C ALA A 319 7.58 -14.51 -37.60
N ASP A 320 8.36 -15.38 -38.26
CA ASP A 320 8.28 -16.83 -38.06
C ASP A 320 8.70 -17.24 -36.64
N LYS A 321 9.73 -16.57 -36.08
CA LYS A 321 10.14 -16.78 -34.69
C LYS A 321 9.07 -16.31 -33.72
N ALA A 322 8.46 -15.15 -33.98
CA ALA A 322 7.37 -14.62 -33.17
C ALA A 322 6.20 -15.61 -33.13
N LYS A 323 5.80 -16.14 -34.29
CA LYS A 323 4.77 -17.17 -34.39
C LYS A 323 5.13 -18.44 -33.60
N ALA A 324 6.36 -18.95 -33.76
CA ALA A 324 6.82 -20.14 -33.04
C ALA A 324 6.83 -19.95 -31.51
N VAL A 325 7.24 -18.78 -31.03
CA VAL A 325 7.20 -18.43 -29.60
C VAL A 325 5.77 -18.36 -29.10
N ILE A 326 4.86 -17.72 -29.85
CA ILE A 326 3.43 -17.63 -29.51
C ILE A 326 2.80 -19.01 -29.42
N ASP A 327 3.04 -19.88 -30.41
CA ASP A 327 2.48 -21.24 -30.44
C ASP A 327 2.99 -22.05 -29.23
N THR A 328 4.28 -21.92 -28.92
CA THR A 328 4.90 -22.58 -27.75
C THR A 328 4.33 -22.05 -26.42
N PHE A 329 4.13 -20.74 -26.31
CA PHE A 329 3.56 -20.11 -25.13
C PHE A 329 2.11 -20.54 -24.91
N ASN A 330 1.28 -20.47 -25.95
CA ASN A 330 -0.13 -20.86 -25.90
C ASN A 330 -0.29 -22.36 -25.58
N ALA A 331 0.64 -23.22 -26.03
CA ALA A 331 0.66 -24.64 -25.72
C ALA A 331 0.89 -24.95 -24.23
N LYS A 332 1.47 -24.03 -23.44
CA LYS A 332 1.60 -24.21 -21.98
C LYS A 332 0.28 -24.14 -21.22
N LYS A 333 -0.81 -23.65 -21.85
CA LYS A 333 -2.14 -23.54 -21.23
C LYS A 333 -2.12 -22.80 -19.90
N ILE A 334 -1.32 -21.73 -19.82
CA ILE A 334 -1.27 -20.85 -18.66
C ILE A 334 -2.66 -20.25 -18.45
N SER A 335 -3.11 -20.17 -17.20
CA SER A 335 -4.39 -19.57 -16.85
C SER A 335 -4.29 -18.74 -15.59
N GLU A 336 -5.05 -17.66 -15.54
CA GLU A 336 -5.14 -16.74 -14.40
C GLU A 336 -6.58 -16.63 -13.91
N ASP A 337 -6.77 -16.54 -12.60
CA ASP A 337 -8.07 -16.27 -12.00
C ASP A 337 -8.28 -14.74 -11.98
N ARG A 338 -9.27 -14.24 -12.74
CA ARG A 338 -9.58 -12.80 -12.87
C ARG A 338 -11.03 -12.52 -12.55
N ALA A 339 -11.33 -11.39 -11.91
CA ALA A 339 -12.70 -11.01 -11.59
C ALA A 339 -13.55 -10.71 -12.84
N ARG A 340 -12.91 -10.31 -13.94
CA ARG A 340 -13.55 -9.90 -15.20
C ARG A 340 -12.59 -10.12 -16.37
N PRO A 341 -13.08 -10.30 -17.61
CA PRO A 341 -12.22 -10.29 -18.79
C PRO A 341 -11.59 -8.91 -18.96
N GLY A 342 -10.35 -8.88 -19.47
CA GLY A 342 -9.70 -7.62 -19.84
C GLY A 342 -10.08 -7.19 -21.26
N PRO A 343 -9.76 -5.95 -21.67
CA PRO A 343 -9.97 -5.45 -23.04
C PRO A 343 -9.36 -6.35 -24.12
N MET A 344 -8.28 -7.07 -23.81
CA MET A 344 -7.58 -7.96 -24.74
C MET A 344 -7.95 -9.44 -24.61
N THR A 345 -8.87 -9.78 -23.70
CA THR A 345 -9.34 -11.14 -23.47
C THR A 345 -10.37 -11.55 -24.51
N GLU A 346 -10.12 -12.66 -25.21
CA GLU A 346 -11.10 -13.25 -26.13
C GLU A 346 -12.16 -14.05 -25.36
N GLU A 347 -13.42 -14.06 -25.80
CA GLU A 347 -14.48 -14.84 -25.14
C GLU A 347 -14.12 -16.33 -25.01
N SER A 348 -13.49 -16.90 -26.05
CA SER A 348 -13.03 -18.29 -26.05
C SER A 348 -11.86 -18.58 -25.10
N ALA A 349 -11.26 -17.55 -24.49
CA ALA A 349 -10.24 -17.69 -23.45
C ALA A 349 -10.85 -17.83 -22.05
N ILE A 350 -12.15 -17.59 -21.87
CA ILE A 350 -12.86 -17.85 -20.61
C ILE A 350 -13.12 -19.36 -20.52
N ILE A 351 -12.28 -20.07 -19.78
CA ILE A 351 -12.26 -21.55 -19.75
C ILE A 351 -12.91 -22.13 -18.48
N GLY A 352 -13.36 -21.30 -17.56
CA GLY A 352 -14.05 -21.75 -16.36
C GLY A 352 -14.38 -20.64 -15.37
N LYS A 353 -14.98 -21.04 -14.26
CA LYS A 353 -15.35 -20.18 -13.14
C LYS A 353 -14.90 -20.84 -11.84
N LYS A 354 -14.53 -20.03 -10.86
CA LYS A 354 -14.05 -20.44 -9.54
C LYS A 354 -14.72 -19.57 -8.49
N VAL A 355 -15.39 -20.20 -7.52
CA VAL A 355 -15.98 -19.48 -6.39
C VAL A 355 -14.94 -19.38 -5.27
N VAL A 356 -14.75 -18.16 -4.76
CA VAL A 356 -13.84 -17.86 -3.65
C VAL A 356 -14.65 -17.18 -2.54
N LYS A 357 -14.29 -17.45 -1.28
CA LYS A 357 -14.86 -16.75 -0.13
C LYS A 357 -13.97 -15.57 0.24
N ASP A 358 -14.55 -14.41 0.45
CA ASP A 358 -13.84 -13.27 1.02
C ASP A 358 -13.64 -13.41 2.53
N SER A 359 -12.99 -12.42 3.14
CA SER A 359 -12.74 -12.37 4.58
C SER A 359 -14.01 -12.24 5.44
N SER A 360 -15.12 -11.84 4.83
CA SER A 360 -16.44 -11.71 5.46
C SER A 360 -17.25 -13.02 5.38
N GLY A 361 -16.77 -13.98 4.58
CA GLY A 361 -17.42 -15.26 4.33
C GLY A 361 -18.35 -15.27 3.11
N ASP A 362 -18.42 -14.14 2.39
CA ASP A 362 -19.25 -13.98 1.20
C ASP A 362 -18.56 -14.63 -0.02
N ASN A 363 -19.36 -15.33 -0.83
CA ASN A 363 -18.87 -15.96 -2.04
C ASN A 363 -18.81 -14.93 -3.18
N TYR A 364 -17.67 -14.82 -3.84
CA TYR A 364 -17.54 -14.12 -5.12
C TYR A 364 -16.93 -15.03 -6.19
N GLU A 365 -17.29 -14.78 -7.45
CA GLU A 365 -16.86 -15.58 -8.59
C GLU A 365 -15.64 -14.95 -9.26
N LEU A 366 -14.63 -15.78 -9.54
CA LEU A 366 -13.51 -15.48 -10.43
C LEU A 366 -13.66 -16.27 -11.72
N LEU A 367 -13.33 -15.64 -12.84
CA LEU A 367 -13.20 -16.31 -14.13
C LEU A 367 -11.81 -16.92 -14.23
N LYS A 368 -11.73 -18.17 -14.68
CA LYS A 368 -10.48 -18.78 -15.07
C LYS A 368 -10.22 -18.43 -16.53
N ILE A 369 -9.24 -17.55 -16.77
CA ILE A 369 -8.92 -17.02 -18.09
C ILE A 369 -7.63 -17.63 -18.61
N ALA A 370 -7.67 -18.25 -19.79
CA ALA A 370 -6.50 -18.73 -20.49
C ALA A 370 -5.65 -17.54 -20.98
N VAL A 371 -4.39 -17.48 -20.57
CA VAL A 371 -3.46 -16.46 -21.01
C VAL A 371 -2.99 -16.79 -22.41
N ARG A 372 -3.30 -15.91 -23.37
CA ARG A 372 -2.95 -16.12 -24.78
C ARG A 372 -2.05 -14.99 -25.29
N ALA A 373 -1.06 -15.39 -26.07
CA ALA A 373 -0.28 -14.49 -26.91
C ALA A 373 -0.80 -14.53 -28.35
N ARG A 374 -0.79 -13.38 -29.04
CA ARG A 374 -1.12 -13.28 -30.46
C ARG A 374 -0.44 -12.09 -31.11
N ILE A 375 -0.19 -12.18 -32.42
CA ILE A 375 0.22 -11.04 -33.23
C ILE A 375 -1.02 -10.17 -33.47
N ILE A 376 -0.90 -8.88 -33.19
CA ILE A 376 -1.87 -7.84 -33.53
C ILE A 376 -1.33 -7.03 -34.73
N ALA A 377 -1.91 -5.86 -35.02
CA ALA A 377 -1.54 -5.05 -36.17
C ALA A 377 -0.01 -4.89 -36.34
N GLY A 378 0.50 -5.26 -37.51
CA GLY A 378 1.91 -5.15 -37.88
C GLY A 378 2.82 -6.17 -37.19
N ASN A 379 3.90 -5.69 -36.60
CA ASN A 379 4.97 -6.45 -35.98
C ASN A 379 4.88 -6.43 -34.45
N ARG A 380 3.66 -6.55 -33.93
CA ARG A 380 3.37 -6.37 -32.50
C ARG A 380 2.66 -7.58 -31.93
N VAL A 381 3.14 -8.06 -30.78
CA VAL A 381 2.54 -9.14 -30.01
C VAL A 381 1.81 -8.53 -28.82
N VAL A 382 0.61 -9.03 -28.55
CA VAL A 382 -0.06 -8.87 -27.26
C VAL A 382 -0.01 -10.20 -26.52
N VAL A 383 0.32 -10.15 -25.24
CA VAL A 383 0.11 -11.23 -24.29
C VAL A 383 -0.97 -10.75 -23.33
N ASP A 384 -2.11 -11.42 -23.32
CA ASP A 384 -3.27 -11.05 -22.49
C ASP A 384 -2.98 -11.36 -21.01
N THR A 385 -2.08 -10.60 -20.40
CA THR A 385 -1.67 -10.68 -18.99
C THR A 385 -1.02 -9.38 -18.53
N ILE A 386 -1.14 -9.10 -17.25
CA ILE A 386 -0.33 -8.14 -16.49
C ILE A 386 0.38 -8.81 -15.30
N ASP A 387 0.33 -10.14 -15.24
CA ASP A 387 1.00 -10.91 -14.19
C ASP A 387 2.49 -11.06 -14.51
N PRO A 388 3.40 -10.68 -13.59
CA PRO A 388 4.84 -10.74 -13.83
C PRO A 388 5.38 -12.15 -14.16
N ALA A 389 4.78 -13.21 -13.63
CA ALA A 389 5.25 -14.57 -13.89
C ALA A 389 4.86 -15.02 -15.30
N SER A 390 3.63 -14.70 -15.74
CA SER A 390 3.20 -14.91 -17.13
C SER A 390 4.04 -14.10 -18.13
N GLN A 391 4.32 -12.82 -17.82
CA GLN A 391 5.20 -11.96 -18.61
C GLN A 391 6.60 -12.57 -18.77
N SER A 392 7.23 -12.94 -17.64
CA SER A 392 8.57 -13.53 -17.62
C SER A 392 8.62 -14.85 -18.39
N THR A 393 7.58 -15.67 -18.27
CA THR A 393 7.49 -16.92 -19.03
C THR A 393 7.49 -16.69 -20.54
N PHE A 394 6.79 -15.65 -21.03
CA PHE A 394 6.81 -15.30 -22.45
C PHE A 394 8.17 -14.78 -22.90
N GLU A 395 8.76 -13.87 -22.13
CA GLU A 395 10.07 -13.29 -22.42
C GLU A 395 11.19 -14.34 -22.45
N ASP A 396 11.22 -15.26 -21.49
CA ASP A 396 12.19 -16.36 -21.45
C ASP A 396 12.11 -17.26 -22.69
N MET A 397 10.89 -17.48 -23.21
CA MET A 397 10.71 -18.25 -24.45
C MET A 397 11.22 -17.47 -25.66
N ALA A 398 10.94 -16.17 -25.73
CA ALA A 398 11.41 -15.30 -26.79
C ALA A 398 12.94 -15.25 -26.82
N ASP A 399 13.57 -15.06 -25.66
CA ASP A 399 15.03 -15.02 -25.52
C ASP A 399 15.66 -16.35 -25.93
N LYS A 400 15.08 -17.51 -25.54
CA LYS A 400 15.54 -18.85 -25.97
C LYS A 400 15.44 -19.09 -27.47
N GLN A 401 14.43 -18.52 -28.14
CA GLN A 401 14.25 -18.62 -29.59
C GLN A 401 15.04 -17.54 -30.36
N GLY A 402 15.72 -16.64 -29.65
CA GLY A 402 16.40 -15.48 -30.22
C GLY A 402 15.44 -14.56 -30.98
N LEU A 403 14.23 -14.39 -30.46
CA LEU A 403 13.26 -13.38 -30.90
C LEU A 403 13.61 -12.06 -30.19
N ASP A 404 13.93 -11.05 -30.98
CA ASP A 404 14.32 -9.75 -30.44
C ASP A 404 13.06 -8.93 -30.12
N LEU A 405 12.70 -8.91 -28.83
CA LEU A 405 11.58 -8.15 -28.33
C LEU A 405 11.99 -6.72 -27.98
N ASP A 406 11.12 -5.79 -28.34
CA ASP A 406 11.19 -4.39 -27.96
C ASP A 406 9.86 -3.94 -27.35
N VAL A 407 9.86 -2.79 -26.70
CA VAL A 407 8.69 -2.27 -25.98
C VAL A 407 8.49 -0.79 -26.29
N SER A 408 7.26 -0.30 -26.15
CA SER A 408 7.00 1.13 -26.28
C SER A 408 7.60 1.92 -25.12
N VAL A 409 7.87 3.21 -25.35
CA VAL A 409 8.45 4.12 -24.36
C VAL A 409 7.43 5.23 -24.05
N PRO A 410 6.56 5.06 -23.04
CA PRO A 410 5.64 6.12 -22.63
C PRO A 410 6.41 7.29 -21.98
N PRO A 411 5.83 8.50 -21.90
CA PRO A 411 6.53 9.69 -21.41
C PRO A 411 7.22 9.52 -20.05
N LYS A 412 6.58 8.82 -19.11
CA LYS A 412 7.16 8.58 -17.77
C LYS A 412 8.39 7.66 -17.81
N LEU A 413 8.35 6.61 -18.63
CA LEU A 413 9.49 5.71 -18.80
C LEU A 413 10.61 6.34 -19.65
N ALA A 414 10.27 7.26 -20.57
CA ALA A 414 11.27 8.05 -21.29
C ALA A 414 12.06 8.96 -20.33
N ALA A 415 11.38 9.67 -19.42
CA ALA A 415 12.03 10.48 -18.41
C ALA A 415 12.89 9.67 -17.43
N LEU A 416 12.42 8.47 -17.04
CA LEU A 416 13.20 7.52 -16.25
C LEU A 416 14.48 7.11 -16.98
N LEU A 417 14.37 6.76 -18.26
CA LEU A 417 15.50 6.35 -19.09
C LEU A 417 16.51 7.48 -19.27
N GLU A 418 16.04 8.71 -19.52
CA GLU A 418 16.90 9.90 -19.62
C GLU A 418 17.66 10.15 -18.32
N ASN A 419 16.99 10.09 -17.17
CA ASN A 419 17.65 10.23 -15.87
C ASN A 419 18.69 9.13 -15.63
N PHE A 420 18.37 7.89 -16.01
CA PHE A 420 19.29 6.76 -15.89
C PHE A 420 20.55 6.94 -16.75
N GLN A 421 20.35 7.35 -18.02
CA GLN A 421 21.44 7.58 -18.97
C GLN A 421 22.30 8.79 -18.59
N ASN A 422 21.69 9.84 -18.03
CA ASN A 422 22.43 10.99 -17.50
C ASN A 422 23.38 10.55 -16.36
N GLU A 423 22.90 9.74 -15.41
CA GLU A 423 23.76 9.19 -14.36
C GLU A 423 24.87 8.30 -14.93
N GLN A 424 24.61 7.51 -15.98
CA GLN A 424 25.65 6.73 -16.65
C GLN A 424 26.72 7.61 -17.33
N ALA A 425 26.31 8.74 -17.90
CA ALA A 425 27.22 9.67 -18.58
C ALA A 425 28.02 10.51 -17.57
N THR A 426 27.47 10.79 -16.40
CA THR A 426 28.09 11.55 -15.32
C THR A 426 27.99 10.78 -14.00
N PRO A 427 28.76 9.70 -13.82
CA PRO A 427 28.64 8.86 -12.64
C PRO A 427 29.04 9.63 -11.38
N ARG A 428 28.14 9.66 -10.40
CA ARG A 428 28.38 10.31 -9.09
C ARG A 428 28.95 9.35 -8.05
N GLY A 429 29.00 8.06 -8.35
CA GLY A 429 29.56 7.05 -7.45
C GLY A 429 31.04 7.32 -7.18
N ILE A 430 31.45 7.18 -5.92
CA ILE A 430 32.84 7.30 -5.48
C ILE A 430 33.31 5.91 -5.03
N ASP A 431 34.52 5.52 -5.43
CA ASP A 431 35.14 4.27 -4.97
C ASP A 431 35.76 4.44 -3.57
N GLU A 432 36.26 3.34 -3.00
CA GLU A 432 36.90 3.32 -1.68
C GLU A 432 38.13 4.25 -1.55
N ASN A 433 38.72 4.67 -2.68
CA ASN A 433 39.90 5.52 -2.75
C ASN A 433 39.57 6.99 -3.07
N GLY A 434 38.28 7.36 -3.13
CA GLY A 434 37.84 8.71 -3.48
C GLY A 434 37.82 9.01 -4.99
N GLY A 435 38.04 8.00 -5.84
CA GLY A 435 37.97 8.12 -7.29
C GLY A 435 36.54 8.04 -7.81
N VAL A 436 36.29 8.60 -9.00
CA VAL A 436 34.98 8.45 -9.67
C VAL A 436 34.82 7.00 -10.10
N SER A 437 33.81 6.32 -9.56
CA SER A 437 33.47 4.96 -9.93
C SER A 437 32.97 4.91 -11.36
N SER A 438 33.52 3.99 -12.16
CA SER A 438 32.98 3.70 -13.49
C SER A 438 31.63 2.98 -13.47
N ILE A 439 31.16 2.55 -12.28
CA ILE A 439 29.93 1.80 -12.08
C ILE A 439 29.10 2.48 -10.99
N VAL A 440 27.90 2.96 -11.36
CA VAL A 440 26.90 3.44 -10.39
C VAL A 440 25.77 2.44 -10.35
N LYS A 441 25.62 1.74 -9.22
CA LYS A 441 24.44 0.90 -8.97
C LYS A 441 23.24 1.83 -8.79
N GLN A 442 22.17 1.58 -9.53
CA GLN A 442 20.93 2.35 -9.43
C GLN A 442 19.81 1.49 -8.86
N ILE A 443 19.00 2.08 -7.98
CA ILE A 443 17.80 1.46 -7.42
C ILE A 443 16.59 2.19 -7.99
N ILE A 444 15.68 1.44 -8.62
CA ILE A 444 14.44 1.98 -9.19
C ILE A 444 13.27 1.47 -8.35
N PHE A 445 12.58 2.39 -7.68
CA PHE A 445 11.34 2.08 -6.97
C PHE A 445 10.16 2.14 -7.95
N CYS A 446 9.50 1.00 -8.15
CA CYS A 446 8.30 0.90 -8.97
C CYS A 446 7.29 -0.04 -8.29
N ASP A 447 6.17 0.52 -7.85
CA ASP A 447 5.07 -0.19 -7.20
C ASP A 447 4.09 -0.85 -8.19
N ILE A 448 4.23 -0.53 -9.49
CA ILE A 448 3.41 -1.08 -10.57
C ILE A 448 4.11 -2.32 -11.13
N LEU A 449 3.85 -3.49 -10.52
CA LEU A 449 4.47 -4.78 -10.89
C LEU A 449 4.46 -5.08 -12.40
N PRO A 450 3.36 -4.82 -13.16
CA PRO A 450 3.34 -5.09 -14.60
C PRO A 450 4.39 -4.33 -15.43
N LEU A 451 5.01 -3.28 -14.88
CA LEU A 451 6.06 -2.49 -15.56
C LEU A 451 7.47 -3.03 -15.35
N HIS A 452 7.69 -3.93 -14.38
CA HIS A 452 9.05 -4.35 -14.01
C HIS A 452 9.81 -4.96 -15.19
N ASN A 453 9.16 -5.87 -15.92
CA ASN A 453 9.74 -6.49 -17.10
C ASN A 453 9.95 -5.49 -18.25
N LYS A 454 9.00 -4.56 -18.43
CA LYS A 454 9.10 -3.49 -19.43
C LYS A 454 10.29 -2.56 -19.14
N ILE A 455 10.47 -2.15 -17.88
CA ILE A 455 11.61 -1.34 -17.41
C ILE A 455 12.90 -2.12 -17.64
N LYS A 456 12.98 -3.39 -17.24
CA LYS A 456 14.15 -4.25 -17.47
C LYS A 456 14.52 -4.29 -18.96
N ARG A 457 13.55 -4.51 -19.84
CA ARG A 457 13.76 -4.54 -21.30
C ARG A 457 14.21 -3.18 -21.83
N LEU A 458 13.62 -2.08 -21.37
CA LEU A 458 14.03 -0.72 -21.73
C LEU A 458 15.48 -0.43 -21.34
N LEU A 459 15.87 -0.71 -20.10
CA LEU A 459 17.23 -0.50 -19.63
C LEU A 459 18.23 -1.35 -20.43
N SER A 460 17.86 -2.58 -20.77
CA SER A 460 18.72 -3.43 -21.56
C SER A 460 18.87 -2.97 -23.00
N ARG A 461 17.77 -2.57 -23.64
CA ARG A 461 17.73 -2.19 -25.06
C ARG A 461 18.16 -0.76 -25.34
N ARG A 462 18.00 0.14 -24.36
CA ARG A 462 18.21 1.58 -24.55
C ARG A 462 19.29 2.18 -23.64
N ALA A 463 19.57 1.58 -22.49
CA ALA A 463 20.66 2.02 -21.60
C ALA A 463 21.87 1.06 -21.57
N GLY A 464 21.87 0.03 -22.44
CA GLY A 464 23.00 -0.89 -22.61
C GLY A 464 23.29 -1.78 -21.40
N VAL A 465 22.37 -1.87 -20.44
CA VAL A 465 22.56 -2.69 -19.24
C VAL A 465 22.32 -4.16 -19.58
N PRO A 466 23.27 -5.08 -19.39
CA PRO A 466 23.02 -6.49 -19.62
C PRO A 466 21.83 -6.97 -18.79
N SER A 467 20.90 -7.72 -19.39
CA SER A 467 19.71 -8.21 -18.68
C SER A 467 20.04 -9.08 -17.46
N SER A 468 21.20 -9.73 -17.44
CA SER A 468 21.73 -10.47 -16.29
C SER A 468 22.24 -9.59 -15.15
N ALA A 469 22.50 -8.30 -15.41
CA ALA A 469 22.91 -7.33 -14.40
C ALA A 469 21.73 -6.56 -13.78
N ILE A 470 20.48 -6.89 -14.18
CA ILE A 470 19.26 -6.27 -13.67
C ILE A 470 18.52 -7.28 -12.78
N ALA A 471 18.48 -7.00 -11.47
CA ALA A 471 17.69 -7.75 -10.50
C ALA A 471 16.33 -7.08 -10.27
N ILE A 472 15.25 -7.86 -10.29
CA ILE A 472 13.91 -7.42 -9.87
C ILE A 472 13.67 -7.99 -8.47
N ILE A 473 13.39 -7.11 -7.50
CA ILE A 473 13.16 -7.48 -6.11
C ILE A 473 11.70 -7.19 -5.78
N THR A 474 10.97 -8.22 -5.36
CA THR A 474 9.59 -8.12 -4.89
C THR A 474 9.40 -9.01 -3.66
N GLY A 475 8.27 -8.90 -2.96
CA GLY A 475 7.95 -9.84 -1.86
C GLY A 475 7.89 -11.32 -2.31
N LYS A 476 7.76 -11.59 -3.61
CA LYS A 476 7.72 -12.94 -4.19
C LYS A 476 9.00 -13.35 -4.94
N THR A 477 9.86 -12.39 -5.32
CA THR A 477 11.02 -12.61 -6.21
C THR A 477 12.25 -11.98 -5.58
N ASN A 478 13.33 -12.76 -5.43
CA ASN A 478 14.57 -12.32 -4.78
C ASN A 478 14.31 -11.69 -3.39
N ASN A 479 13.43 -12.30 -2.60
CA ASN A 479 12.97 -11.75 -1.31
C ASN A 479 13.88 -12.10 -0.12
N SER A 480 15.00 -12.79 -0.38
CA SER A 480 16.00 -13.14 0.63
C SER A 480 17.27 -12.32 0.38
N PRO A 481 17.81 -11.61 1.38
CA PRO A 481 19.01 -10.77 1.23
C PRO A 481 20.21 -11.53 0.66
N ASP A 482 20.30 -12.83 0.96
CA ASP A 482 21.40 -13.70 0.53
C ASP A 482 21.31 -14.13 -0.96
N VAL A 483 20.25 -13.77 -1.67
CA VAL A 483 19.92 -14.27 -3.03
C VAL A 483 19.96 -13.15 -4.10
N ILE A 484 20.19 -11.90 -3.70
CA ILE A 484 20.33 -10.72 -4.57
C ILE A 484 21.81 -10.45 -4.81
#